data_AF-A0A814HGZ9-F1
#
_entry.id   AF-A0A814HGZ9-F1
#
_cell.length_a   1.000
_cell.length_b   1.000
_cell.length_c   1.000
_cell.angle_alpha   90.00
_cell.angle_beta   90.00
_cell.angle_gamma   90.00
#
_symmetry.space_group_name_H-M   'P 1'
#
loop_
_entity.id
_entity.type
_entity.pdbx_description
1 polymer ?
#
loop_
_entity_poly.entity_id
_entity_poly.type
_entity_poly.pdbx_seq_one_letter_code
_entity_poly.pdbx_strand_id
1 'polypeptide(L)'
;MQDPIHIATKIRNRLLSKLANLKMGDFSIDMKDLVELIEAKSKIEHNLIKSDLNPKDRQNFASCLRISSELVLDLLNRNENAKGTYVYLTLLNLIISGFINKLSTIEDRLYHIWTVVFVCRLWFSWIHYFHVTNSNKNTISNNNNNNSQTPKKTKQRNFITKPAFWCIEINAHTLVYIILLVIKKRLPIDALNTFGFNSQICENTFRIARSLSGAFSSITNFSVKSFMKRCEKISIANSIKSRGSQTGQYSFQFPQHHKNDKEAYDYSINNIKELNLTENDIEKIINRAFESAKHYVAMVNMTQLLKSKNIYSLPELSQFIKTILSISSSKIVYYTGDDDSNYDSDDDEFEDDDDGLAAFDDEDQMLSNTFDEDEEEEDNITANYLSNVSRQNFKGCRIFDKIDPQQINKYFRISVDSSVKYIHKQLAC
;
A
#
# COMPACT_ATOMS: atom_id res chain seq x y z
N MET A 1 -9.38 5.95 7.48
CA MET A 1 -8.25 5.01 7.58
C MET A 1 -7.61 4.89 6.21
N GLN A 2 -6.28 4.72 6.13
CA GLN A 2 -5.53 4.48 4.89
C GLN A 2 -5.55 2.99 4.55
N ASP A 3 -5.44 2.64 3.27
CA ASP A 3 -5.56 1.25 2.82
C ASP A 3 -4.39 0.37 3.32
N PRO A 4 -4.64 -0.64 4.16
CA PRO A 4 -3.60 -1.53 4.69
C PRO A 4 -2.94 -2.42 3.62
N ILE A 5 -3.62 -2.78 2.52
CA ILE A 5 -3.04 -3.57 1.43
C ILE A 5 -2.00 -2.76 0.67
N HIS A 6 -2.28 -1.47 0.45
CA HIS A 6 -1.29 -0.56 -0.13
C HIS A 6 -0.12 -0.28 0.81
N ILE A 7 -0.34 -0.23 2.13
CA ILE A 7 0.77 -0.15 3.10
C ILE A 7 1.65 -1.39 2.99
N ALA A 8 1.06 -2.59 3.00
CA ALA A 8 1.79 -3.86 2.91
C ALA A 8 2.60 -3.99 1.62
N THR A 9 2.00 -3.66 0.48
CA THR A 9 2.68 -3.67 -0.82
C THR A 9 3.77 -2.61 -0.91
N LYS A 10 3.58 -1.40 -0.35
CA LYS A 10 4.65 -0.39 -0.27
C LYS A 10 5.85 -0.86 0.56
N ILE A 11 5.62 -1.57 1.66
CA ILE A 11 6.69 -2.14 2.49
C ILE A 11 7.43 -3.23 1.70
N ARG A 12 6.72 -4.17 1.08
CA ARG A 12 7.34 -5.17 0.20
C ARG A 12 8.16 -4.51 -0.91
N ASN A 13 7.56 -3.58 -1.66
CA ASN A 13 8.23 -2.96 -2.80
C ASN A 13 9.46 -2.15 -2.35
N ARG A 14 9.47 -1.64 -1.12
CA ARG A 14 10.64 -0.99 -0.54
C ARG A 14 11.78 -1.96 -0.27
N LEU A 15 11.49 -3.19 0.18
CA LEU A 15 12.48 -4.27 0.32
C LEU A 15 13.09 -4.67 -1.03
N LEU A 16 12.26 -4.70 -2.08
CA LEU A 16 12.68 -5.13 -3.44
C LEU A 16 13.33 -4.00 -4.27
N SER A 17 13.30 -2.76 -3.80
CA SER A 17 13.81 -1.61 -4.55
C SER A 17 15.33 -1.55 -4.52
N LYS A 18 15.95 -1.47 -5.71
CA LYS A 18 17.41 -1.28 -5.85
C LYS A 18 17.91 0.05 -5.29
N LEU A 19 17.04 1.05 -5.15
CA LEU A 19 17.38 2.37 -4.62
C LEU A 19 17.34 2.43 -3.09
N ALA A 20 16.67 1.47 -2.45
CA ALA A 20 16.59 1.39 -1.00
C ALA A 20 17.87 0.77 -0.42
N ASN A 21 18.32 1.29 0.72
CA ASN A 21 19.42 0.73 1.49
C ASN A 21 18.99 0.62 2.95
N LEU A 22 17.98 -0.22 3.18
CA LEU A 22 17.33 -0.34 4.47
C LEU A 22 18.31 -0.84 5.53
N LYS A 23 18.32 -0.16 6.69
CA LYS A 23 19.22 -0.49 7.79
C LYS A 23 18.53 -0.40 9.14
N MET A 24 18.61 -1.46 9.92
CA MET A 24 18.14 -1.52 11.31
C MET A 24 19.31 -1.87 12.22
N GLY A 25 19.79 -0.88 12.98
CA GLY A 25 20.92 -1.08 13.88
C GLY A 25 22.17 -1.55 13.16
N ASP A 26 22.69 -2.71 13.56
CA ASP A 26 23.89 -3.30 12.95
C ASP A 26 23.59 -4.10 11.67
N PHE A 27 22.32 -4.35 11.38
CA PHE A 27 21.89 -5.23 10.29
C PHE A 27 21.41 -4.42 9.07
N SER A 28 21.74 -4.93 7.89
CA SER A 28 21.07 -4.53 6.65
C SER A 28 19.78 -5.34 6.48
N ILE A 29 18.81 -4.77 5.78
CA ILE A 29 17.60 -5.45 5.36
C ILE A 29 17.70 -5.59 3.84
N ASP A 30 17.82 -6.81 3.33
CA ASP A 30 18.09 -7.09 1.93
C ASP A 30 17.23 -8.26 1.43
N MET A 31 16.76 -8.16 0.19
CA MET A 31 16.07 -9.25 -0.49
C MET A 31 16.97 -10.48 -0.69
N LYS A 32 18.30 -10.29 -0.66
CA LYS A 32 19.27 -11.39 -0.76
C LYS A 32 19.06 -12.46 0.30
N ASP A 33 18.66 -12.09 1.52
CA ASP A 33 18.35 -13.06 2.57
C ASP A 33 17.22 -14.02 2.16
N LEU A 34 16.25 -13.53 1.38
CA LEU A 34 15.16 -14.36 0.83
C LEU A 34 15.60 -15.16 -0.39
N VAL A 35 16.48 -14.62 -1.23
CA VAL A 35 17.05 -15.35 -2.37
C VAL A 35 17.89 -16.53 -1.89
N GLU A 36 18.79 -16.30 -0.93
CA GLU A 36 19.60 -17.34 -0.30
C GLU A 36 18.72 -18.42 0.34
N LEU A 37 17.61 -18.03 0.98
CA LEU A 37 16.66 -18.97 1.55
C LEU A 37 16.01 -19.85 0.46
N ILE A 38 15.59 -19.25 -0.66
CA ILE A 38 15.00 -19.98 -1.79
C ILE A 38 16.01 -20.94 -2.45
N GLU A 39 17.29 -20.58 -2.48
CA GLU A 39 18.34 -21.38 -3.12
C GLU A 39 18.89 -22.48 -2.20
N ALA A 40 18.99 -22.21 -0.89
CA ALA A 40 19.59 -23.13 0.07
C ALA A 40 18.60 -24.13 0.68
N LYS A 41 17.30 -23.86 0.64
CA LYS A 41 16.25 -24.69 1.27
C LYS A 41 15.26 -25.23 0.26
N SER A 42 14.58 -26.31 0.63
CA SER A 42 13.56 -26.90 -0.23
C SER A 42 12.27 -26.06 -0.20
N LYS A 43 11.57 -25.96 -1.34
CA LYS A 43 10.30 -25.22 -1.45
C LYS A 43 9.28 -25.63 -0.40
N ILE A 44 9.30 -26.89 0.06
CA ILE A 44 8.37 -27.41 1.07
C ILE A 44 8.56 -26.72 2.42
N GLU A 45 9.79 -26.30 2.76
CA GLU A 45 10.11 -25.67 4.04
C GLU A 45 9.64 -24.21 4.13
N HIS A 46 9.57 -23.51 3.00
CA HIS A 46 9.33 -22.05 2.99
C HIS A 46 8.18 -21.59 2.08
N ASN A 47 7.75 -22.42 1.13
CA ASN A 47 6.66 -22.16 0.17
C ASN A 47 6.81 -20.89 -0.69
N LEU A 48 8.04 -20.40 -0.86
CA LEU A 48 8.37 -19.26 -1.72
C LEU A 48 8.73 -19.73 -3.12
N ILE A 49 8.47 -18.87 -4.11
CA ILE A 49 8.94 -19.01 -5.48
C ILE A 49 9.63 -17.71 -5.92
N LYS A 50 10.52 -17.78 -6.92
CA LYS A 50 11.30 -16.62 -7.39
C LYS A 50 10.43 -15.43 -7.79
N SER A 51 9.25 -15.66 -8.36
CA SER A 51 8.31 -14.60 -8.73
C SER A 51 7.79 -13.78 -7.55
N ASP A 52 7.87 -14.30 -6.33
CA ASP A 52 7.42 -13.59 -5.12
C ASP A 52 8.35 -12.40 -4.80
N LEU A 53 9.58 -12.47 -5.27
CA LEU A 53 10.60 -11.44 -5.17
C LEU A 53 10.71 -10.59 -6.44
N ASN A 54 9.76 -10.71 -7.38
CA ASN A 54 9.78 -9.92 -8.61
C ASN A 54 9.43 -8.44 -8.31
N PRO A 55 10.35 -7.49 -8.53
CA PRO A 55 10.09 -6.07 -8.31
C PRO A 55 9.14 -5.45 -9.34
N LYS A 56 8.98 -6.06 -10.53
CA LYS A 56 8.11 -5.54 -11.60
C LYS A 56 6.62 -5.64 -11.22
N ASP A 57 6.26 -6.66 -10.43
CA ASP A 57 4.87 -6.87 -9.97
C ASP A 57 4.61 -6.14 -8.65
N ARG A 58 4.39 -4.83 -8.73
CA ARG A 58 4.25 -3.91 -7.59
C ARG A 58 2.91 -4.04 -6.85
N GLN A 59 1.91 -4.67 -7.45
CA GLN A 59 0.56 -4.83 -6.89
C GLN A 59 0.33 -6.20 -6.24
N ASN A 60 1.35 -7.07 -6.22
CA ASN A 60 1.25 -8.44 -5.74
C ASN A 60 1.09 -8.56 -4.21
N PHE A 61 -0.11 -8.38 -3.70
CA PHE A 61 -0.37 -8.57 -2.27
C PHE A 61 -0.16 -10.04 -1.81
N ALA A 62 -0.41 -11.03 -2.67
CA ALA A 62 -0.23 -12.44 -2.33
C ALA A 62 1.24 -12.79 -2.00
N SER A 63 2.19 -12.10 -2.62
CA SER A 63 3.61 -12.24 -2.28
C SER A 63 3.93 -11.65 -0.91
N CYS A 64 3.27 -10.56 -0.48
CA CYS A 64 3.42 -10.03 0.88
C CYS A 64 3.09 -11.11 1.92
N LEU A 65 1.97 -11.81 1.75
CA LEU A 65 1.55 -12.90 2.65
C LEU A 65 2.59 -14.02 2.72
N ARG A 66 3.17 -14.39 1.58
CA ARG A 66 4.13 -15.50 1.47
C ARG A 66 5.48 -15.17 2.09
N ILE A 67 6.07 -14.03 1.73
CA ILE A 67 7.38 -13.61 2.26
C ILE A 67 7.34 -13.33 3.77
N SER A 68 6.18 -12.95 4.32
CA SER A 68 6.00 -12.72 5.76
C SER A 68 5.31 -13.88 6.47
N SER A 69 5.30 -15.08 5.88
CA SER A 69 4.70 -16.27 6.50
C SER A 69 5.53 -16.76 7.69
N GLU A 70 4.89 -17.44 8.65
CA GLU A 70 5.57 -17.98 9.85
C GLU A 70 6.75 -18.89 9.48
N LEU A 71 6.58 -19.75 8.47
CA LEU A 71 7.64 -20.64 7.98
C LEU A 71 8.89 -19.86 7.52
N VAL A 72 8.69 -18.77 6.79
CA VAL A 72 9.80 -17.93 6.31
C VAL A 72 10.43 -17.17 7.47
N LEU A 73 9.62 -16.62 8.37
CA LEU A 73 10.11 -15.88 9.54
C LEU A 73 10.94 -16.79 10.46
N ASP A 74 10.51 -18.03 10.69
CA ASP A 74 11.25 -19.01 11.49
C ASP A 74 12.62 -19.33 10.89
N LEU A 75 12.69 -19.50 9.57
CA LEU A 75 13.95 -19.76 8.87
C LEU A 75 14.89 -18.56 8.91
N LEU A 76 14.37 -17.34 8.71
CA LEU A 76 15.17 -16.12 8.82
C LEU A 76 15.65 -15.88 10.25
N ASN A 77 14.84 -16.16 11.26
CA ASN A 77 15.23 -15.99 12.65
C ASN A 77 16.36 -16.96 13.06
N ARG A 78 16.47 -18.13 12.42
CA ARG A 78 17.59 -19.07 12.66
C ARG A 78 18.89 -18.60 12.01
N ASN A 79 18.85 -17.68 11.05
CA ASN A 79 20.02 -17.10 10.43
C ASN A 79 20.42 -15.81 11.16
N GLU A 80 21.55 -15.84 11.86
CA GLU A 80 22.05 -14.68 12.61
C GLU A 80 22.35 -13.47 11.72
N ASN A 81 22.70 -13.67 10.44
CA ASN A 81 22.97 -12.54 9.52
C ASN A 81 21.68 -11.88 9.01
N ALA A 82 20.55 -12.59 9.02
CA ALA A 82 19.28 -12.13 8.45
C ALA A 82 18.35 -11.46 9.48
N LYS A 83 18.83 -11.13 10.68
CA LYS A 83 18.00 -10.58 11.78
C LYS A 83 17.32 -9.27 11.39
N GLY A 84 17.97 -8.42 10.61
CA GLY A 84 17.37 -7.19 10.07
C GLY A 84 16.13 -7.50 9.22
N THR A 85 16.28 -8.38 8.23
CA THR A 85 15.20 -8.80 7.33
C THR A 85 14.09 -9.55 8.08
N TYR A 86 14.44 -10.40 9.05
CA TYR A 86 13.47 -11.04 9.95
C TYR A 86 12.58 -10.02 10.65
N VAL A 87 13.17 -9.01 11.33
CA VAL A 87 12.39 -7.98 12.02
C VAL A 87 11.53 -7.20 11.01
N TYR A 88 12.09 -6.83 9.87
CA TYR A 88 11.37 -6.10 8.83
C TYR A 88 10.13 -6.85 8.32
N LEU A 89 10.26 -8.14 7.99
CA LEU A 89 9.16 -8.97 7.53
C LEU A 89 8.19 -9.34 8.66
N THR A 90 8.66 -9.37 9.91
CA THR A 90 7.78 -9.48 11.08
C THR A 90 6.87 -8.26 11.19
N LEU A 91 7.38 -7.05 10.94
CA LEU A 91 6.52 -5.85 10.87
C LEU A 91 5.47 -5.96 9.77
N LEU A 92 5.84 -6.48 8.59
CA LEU A 92 4.88 -6.74 7.51
C LEU A 92 3.80 -7.74 7.95
N ASN A 93 4.18 -8.85 8.58
CA ASN A 93 3.24 -9.84 9.12
C ASN A 93 2.29 -9.20 10.15
N LEU A 94 2.80 -8.41 11.09
CA LEU A 94 2.00 -7.72 12.10
C LEU A 94 1.02 -6.70 11.50
N ILE A 95 1.38 -6.01 10.42
CA ILE A 95 0.46 -5.13 9.67
C ILE A 95 -0.68 -5.93 9.05
N ILE A 96 -0.37 -7.07 8.42
CA ILE A 96 -1.35 -7.97 7.82
C ILE A 96 -2.28 -8.51 8.90
N SER A 97 -1.74 -9.01 10.01
CA SER A 97 -2.50 -9.53 11.15
C SER A 97 -3.35 -8.43 11.81
N GLY A 98 -2.84 -7.21 11.90
CA GLY A 98 -3.54 -6.08 12.50
C GLY A 98 -4.72 -5.53 11.69
N PHE A 99 -4.60 -5.48 10.36
CA PHE A 99 -5.60 -4.79 9.53
C PHE A 99 -6.34 -5.68 8.52
N ILE A 100 -5.76 -6.81 8.12
CA ILE A 100 -6.24 -7.58 6.96
C ILE A 100 -6.77 -8.95 7.38
N ASN A 101 -6.10 -9.63 8.32
CA ASN A 101 -6.48 -10.96 8.76
C ASN A 101 -7.89 -10.96 9.34
N LYS A 102 -8.77 -11.85 8.82
CA LYS A 102 -10.17 -11.93 9.25
C LYS A 102 -10.38 -12.52 10.64
N LEU A 103 -9.40 -13.24 11.14
CA LEU A 103 -9.49 -13.99 12.40
C LEU A 103 -9.07 -13.18 13.63
N SER A 104 -8.42 -12.03 13.46
CA SER A 104 -7.85 -11.27 14.56
C SER A 104 -8.91 -10.51 15.36
N THR A 105 -8.85 -10.69 16.69
CA THR A 105 -9.67 -9.96 17.68
C THR A 105 -9.29 -8.48 17.73
N ILE A 106 -10.12 -7.63 18.32
CA ILE A 106 -9.84 -6.19 18.42
C ILE A 106 -8.59 -5.93 19.27
N GLU A 107 -8.41 -6.72 20.32
CA GLU A 107 -7.26 -6.70 21.21
C GLU A 107 -5.97 -7.07 20.48
N ASP A 108 -5.99 -8.16 19.70
CA ASP A 108 -4.84 -8.59 18.90
C ASP A 108 -4.47 -7.54 17.86
N ARG A 109 -5.47 -6.92 17.21
CA ARG A 109 -5.24 -5.85 16.23
C ARG A 109 -4.54 -4.68 16.87
N LEU A 110 -5.03 -4.21 18.02
CA LEU A 110 -4.39 -3.15 18.78
C LEU A 110 -2.95 -3.52 19.13
N TYR A 111 -2.73 -4.72 19.67
CA TYR A 111 -1.40 -5.19 20.03
C TYR A 111 -0.43 -5.20 18.83
N HIS A 112 -0.82 -5.82 17.72
CA HIS A 112 0.02 -5.95 16.52
C HIS A 112 0.35 -4.58 15.93
N ILE A 113 -0.64 -3.73 15.72
CA ILE A 113 -0.46 -2.43 15.06
C ILE A 113 0.39 -1.50 15.92
N TRP A 114 0.14 -1.44 17.24
CA TRP A 114 0.95 -0.60 18.12
C TRP A 114 2.37 -1.11 18.26
N THR A 115 2.59 -2.41 18.17
CA THR A 115 3.95 -2.97 18.12
C THR A 115 4.69 -2.42 16.90
N VAL A 116 4.04 -2.43 15.73
CA VAL A 116 4.61 -1.87 14.50
C VAL A 116 4.87 -0.37 14.64
N VAL A 117 3.93 0.41 15.19
CA VAL A 117 4.11 1.85 15.45
C VAL A 117 5.35 2.10 16.30
N PHE A 118 5.48 1.40 17.42
CA PHE A 118 6.62 1.61 18.33
C PHE A 118 7.95 1.18 17.71
N VAL A 119 8.01 0.05 17.00
CA VAL A 119 9.24 -0.34 16.29
C VAL A 119 9.60 0.73 15.25
N CYS A 120 8.63 1.19 14.45
CA CYS A 120 8.88 2.23 13.44
C CYS A 120 9.33 3.55 14.07
N ARG A 121 8.74 3.97 15.19
CA ARG A 121 9.17 5.19 15.92
C ARG A 121 10.59 5.06 16.45
N LEU A 122 10.92 3.94 17.09
CA LEU A 122 12.27 3.68 17.62
C LEU A 122 13.29 3.59 16.48
N TRP A 123 12.94 2.92 15.38
CA TRP A 123 13.76 2.81 14.18
C TRP A 123 14.01 4.16 13.52
N PHE A 124 12.96 4.94 13.31
CA PHE A 124 13.07 6.30 12.79
C PHE A 124 13.95 7.19 13.69
N SER A 125 13.75 7.12 15.00
CA SER A 125 14.58 7.84 15.99
C SER A 125 16.05 7.42 15.90
N TRP A 126 16.32 6.11 15.83
CA TRP A 126 17.66 5.58 15.70
C TRP A 126 18.34 6.09 14.43
N ILE A 127 17.68 6.02 13.27
CA ILE A 127 18.20 6.56 12.01
C ILE A 127 18.52 8.05 12.15
N HIS A 128 17.60 8.82 12.75
CA HIS A 128 17.79 10.25 12.97
C HIS A 128 19.09 10.54 13.72
N TYR A 129 19.35 9.86 14.84
CA TYR A 129 20.57 10.07 15.62
C TYR A 129 21.81 9.45 15.00
N PHE A 130 21.71 8.26 14.39
CA PHE A 130 22.82 7.59 13.71
C PHE A 130 23.43 8.47 12.62
N HIS A 131 22.59 9.12 11.81
CA HIS A 131 23.07 10.06 10.80
C HIS A 131 23.65 11.34 11.41
N VAL A 132 23.07 11.87 12.49
CA VAL A 132 23.63 13.06 13.18
C VAL A 132 25.01 12.74 13.75
N THR A 133 25.20 11.60 14.40
CA THR A 133 26.48 11.20 14.97
C THR A 133 27.55 10.95 13.91
N ASN A 134 27.19 10.35 12.77
CA ASN A 134 28.15 10.06 11.70
C ASN A 134 28.46 11.29 10.85
N SER A 135 27.49 12.19 10.67
CA SER A 135 27.74 13.48 9.99
C SER A 135 28.79 14.28 10.77
N ASN A 136 28.64 14.37 12.10
CA ASN A 136 29.59 15.11 12.95
C ASN A 136 31.00 14.49 13.00
N LYS A 137 31.14 13.16 12.81
CA LYS A 137 32.45 12.50 12.70
C LYS A 137 33.13 12.78 11.36
N ASN A 138 32.35 12.81 10.27
CA ASN A 138 32.88 13.03 8.92
C ASN A 138 33.24 14.51 8.66
N THR A 139 32.60 15.48 9.31
CA THR A 139 32.99 16.90 9.21
C THR A 139 34.35 17.21 9.85
N ILE A 140 34.83 16.38 10.77
CA ILE A 140 36.16 16.54 11.39
C ILE A 140 37.26 15.91 10.51
N SER A 141 36.90 14.99 9.59
CA SER A 141 37.86 14.22 8.79
C SER A 141 37.97 14.63 7.32
N ASN A 142 36.98 15.33 6.74
CA ASN A 142 36.97 15.64 5.30
C ASN A 142 36.84 17.14 5.04
N ASN A 143 37.99 17.81 4.97
CA ASN A 143 38.10 19.16 4.41
C ASN A 143 38.52 19.16 2.92
N ASN A 144 38.53 17.99 2.25
CA ASN A 144 38.83 17.87 0.82
C ASN A 144 37.99 16.74 0.22
N ASN A 145 36.83 17.06 -0.36
CA ASN A 145 36.33 16.48 -1.62
C ASN A 145 34.90 16.96 -1.90
N ASN A 146 34.79 17.80 -2.92
CA ASN A 146 33.54 18.27 -3.50
C ASN A 146 32.91 17.14 -4.31
N ASN A 147 31.96 16.40 -3.71
CA ASN A 147 30.89 15.75 -4.45
C ASN A 147 29.62 15.80 -3.60
N SER A 148 28.80 16.80 -3.91
CA SER A 148 27.59 17.19 -3.19
C SER A 148 26.44 16.19 -3.40
N GLN A 149 26.44 15.08 -2.67
CA GLN A 149 25.19 14.41 -2.32
C GLN A 149 24.68 15.01 -1.02
N THR A 150 23.58 15.75 -1.10
CA THR A 150 23.00 16.43 0.07
C THR A 150 22.56 15.40 1.12
N PRO A 151 22.81 15.63 2.43
CA PRO A 151 22.47 14.70 3.51
C PRO A 151 20.97 14.41 3.68
N LYS A 152 20.10 15.04 2.88
CA LYS A 152 18.67 14.75 2.79
C LYS A 152 18.37 13.49 1.96
N LYS A 153 19.13 13.22 0.88
CA LYS A 153 18.90 12.06 -0.02
C LYS A 153 19.30 10.72 0.61
N THR A 154 20.31 10.71 1.49
CA THR A 154 20.78 9.49 2.18
C THR A 154 19.85 9.04 3.32
N LYS A 155 19.16 9.97 3.99
CA LYS A 155 18.23 9.63 5.11
C LYS A 155 16.98 8.89 4.64
N GLN A 156 16.48 9.16 3.44
CA GLN A 156 15.26 8.55 2.94
C GLN A 156 15.47 7.09 2.51
N ARG A 157 16.69 6.72 2.10
CA ARG A 157 17.03 5.37 1.60
C ARG A 157 17.07 4.29 2.68
N ASN A 158 17.29 4.68 3.94
CA ASN A 158 17.56 3.73 5.04
C ASN A 158 16.34 3.30 5.86
N PHE A 159 15.16 3.83 5.53
CA PHE A 159 13.91 3.59 6.25
C PHE A 159 12.80 3.20 5.28
N ILE A 160 11.66 2.73 5.83
CA ILE A 160 10.41 2.67 5.06
C ILE A 160 10.06 4.07 4.52
N THR A 161 9.27 4.10 3.45
CA THR A 161 8.86 5.38 2.86
C THR A 161 8.05 6.19 3.88
N LYS A 162 8.23 7.51 3.89
CA LYS A 162 7.50 8.38 4.82
C LYS A 162 5.98 8.23 4.70
N PRO A 163 5.39 8.11 3.49
CA PRO A 163 3.96 7.84 3.38
C PRO A 163 3.54 6.55 4.09
N ALA A 164 4.29 5.45 3.93
CA ALA A 164 3.97 4.19 4.61
C ALA A 164 4.04 4.35 6.14
N PHE A 165 5.10 4.99 6.66
CA PHE A 165 5.25 5.26 8.08
C PHE A 165 4.07 6.05 8.67
N TRP A 166 3.68 7.16 8.03
CA TRP A 166 2.57 7.96 8.52
C TRP A 166 1.21 7.29 8.35
N CYS A 167 1.02 6.47 7.31
CA CYS A 167 -0.21 5.70 7.16
C CYS A 167 -0.38 4.67 8.30
N ILE A 168 0.71 4.02 8.72
CA ILE A 168 0.70 3.11 9.88
C ILE A 168 0.27 3.87 11.15
N GLU A 169 0.88 5.03 11.41
CA GLU A 169 0.51 5.89 12.55
C GLU A 169 -0.96 6.29 12.49
N ILE A 170 -1.42 6.88 11.38
CA ILE A 170 -2.80 7.33 11.20
C ILE A 170 -3.77 6.17 11.44
N ASN A 171 -3.50 5.00 10.90
CA ASN A 171 -4.38 3.85 11.05
C ASN A 171 -4.45 3.36 12.50
N ALA A 172 -3.31 3.30 13.20
CA ALA A 172 -3.26 2.91 14.61
C ALA A 172 -4.08 3.85 15.50
N HIS A 173 -3.86 5.16 15.37
CA HIS A 173 -4.59 6.17 16.14
C HIS A 173 -6.07 6.19 15.78
N THR A 174 -6.41 6.04 14.50
CA THR A 174 -7.81 5.96 14.05
C THR A 174 -8.52 4.77 14.66
N LEU A 175 -7.88 3.58 14.68
CA LEU A 175 -8.47 2.38 15.28
C LEU A 175 -8.75 2.58 16.78
N VAL A 176 -7.76 3.08 17.53
CA VAL A 176 -7.95 3.40 18.97
C VAL A 176 -9.09 4.39 19.14
N TYR A 177 -9.14 5.44 18.34
CA TYR A 177 -10.18 6.45 18.43
C TYR A 177 -11.58 5.87 18.19
N ILE A 178 -11.75 5.03 17.17
CA ILE A 178 -13.03 4.34 16.90
C ILE A 178 -13.41 3.44 18.08
N ILE A 179 -12.47 2.66 18.62
CA ILE A 179 -12.70 1.82 19.81
C ILE A 179 -13.18 2.66 20.99
N LEU A 180 -12.52 3.79 21.27
CA LEU A 180 -12.93 4.69 22.35
C LEU A 180 -14.33 5.27 22.13
N LEU A 181 -14.70 5.59 20.88
CA LEU A 181 -16.06 6.04 20.56
C LEU A 181 -17.10 4.95 20.78
N VAL A 182 -16.78 3.69 20.48
CA VAL A 182 -17.65 2.54 20.71
C VAL A 182 -17.81 2.26 22.22
N ILE A 183 -16.72 2.27 22.99
CA ILE A 183 -16.74 2.16 24.46
C ILE A 183 -17.61 3.26 25.07
N LYS A 184 -17.50 4.49 24.55
CA LYS A 184 -18.31 5.65 24.98
C LYS A 184 -19.73 5.65 24.41
N LYS A 185 -20.15 4.57 23.75
CA LYS A 185 -21.47 4.39 23.13
C LYS A 185 -21.85 5.50 22.13
N ARG A 186 -20.86 6.14 21.51
CA ARG A 186 -21.05 7.14 20.45
C ARG A 186 -21.09 6.53 19.05
N LEU A 187 -20.58 5.31 18.90
CA LEU A 187 -20.68 4.51 17.67
C LEU A 187 -21.20 3.11 18.00
N PRO A 188 -21.93 2.46 17.08
CA PRO A 188 -22.33 1.06 17.23
C PRO A 188 -21.11 0.14 17.16
N ILE A 189 -21.23 -1.06 17.73
CA ILE A 189 -20.15 -2.06 17.71
C ILE A 189 -19.75 -2.46 16.27
N ASP A 190 -20.69 -2.39 15.33
CA ASP A 190 -20.46 -2.60 13.90
C ASP A 190 -19.43 -1.65 13.29
N ALA A 191 -19.21 -0.49 13.92
CA ALA A 191 -18.15 0.43 13.51
C ALA A 191 -16.75 -0.17 13.71
N LEU A 192 -16.59 -1.28 14.45
CA LEU A 192 -15.33 -2.02 14.60
C LEU A 192 -15.10 -3.06 13.51
N ASN A 193 -15.92 -3.08 12.47
CA ASN A 193 -15.68 -3.90 11.29
C ASN A 193 -14.48 -3.36 10.49
N THR A 194 -13.28 -3.71 10.95
CA THR A 194 -12.01 -3.30 10.34
C THR A 194 -11.84 -3.80 8.90
N PHE A 195 -12.61 -4.83 8.47
CA PHE A 195 -12.63 -5.28 7.07
C PHE A 195 -13.23 -4.25 6.12
N GLY A 196 -14.06 -3.34 6.63
CA GLY A 196 -14.57 -2.20 5.87
C GLY A 196 -13.55 -1.07 5.69
N PHE A 197 -12.39 -1.13 6.36
CA PHE A 197 -11.41 -0.04 6.38
C PHE A 197 -10.30 -0.17 5.32
N ASN A 198 -10.61 -0.80 4.19
CA ASN A 198 -9.70 -0.91 3.04
C ASN A 198 -10.47 -0.61 1.74
N SER A 199 -9.75 -0.45 0.62
CA SER A 199 -10.37 -0.12 -0.66
C SER A 199 -10.79 -1.35 -1.49
N GLN A 200 -10.69 -2.58 -0.96
CA GLN A 200 -10.94 -3.80 -1.75
C GLN A 200 -12.35 -3.88 -2.32
N ILE A 201 -13.35 -3.35 -1.61
CA ILE A 201 -14.72 -3.28 -2.13
C ILE A 201 -14.79 -2.39 -3.38
N CYS A 202 -14.06 -1.27 -3.36
CA CYS A 202 -13.94 -0.36 -4.50
C CYS A 202 -13.16 -1.02 -5.65
N GLU A 203 -12.01 -1.64 -5.38
CA GLU A 203 -11.22 -2.36 -6.39
C GLU A 203 -12.01 -3.50 -7.03
N ASN A 204 -12.79 -4.25 -6.23
CA ASN A 204 -13.67 -5.31 -6.73
C ASN A 204 -14.78 -4.73 -7.62
N THR A 205 -15.36 -3.58 -7.26
CA THR A 205 -16.34 -2.89 -8.10
C THR A 205 -15.73 -2.51 -9.46
N PHE A 206 -14.50 -1.97 -9.48
CA PHE A 206 -13.79 -1.70 -10.73
C PHE A 206 -13.49 -2.98 -11.51
N ARG A 207 -13.12 -4.08 -10.84
CA ARG A 207 -12.87 -5.38 -11.48
C ARG A 207 -14.12 -5.91 -12.17
N ILE A 208 -15.26 -5.87 -11.48
CA ILE A 208 -16.56 -6.27 -12.04
C ILE A 208 -16.93 -5.34 -13.21
N ALA A 209 -16.72 -4.04 -13.08
CA ALA A 209 -16.96 -3.11 -14.19
C ALA A 209 -16.09 -3.42 -15.40
N ARG A 210 -14.81 -3.80 -15.21
CA ARG A 210 -13.92 -4.23 -16.31
C ARG A 210 -14.37 -5.53 -16.95
N SER A 211 -14.92 -6.48 -16.19
CA SER A 211 -15.44 -7.75 -16.71
C SER A 211 -16.81 -7.64 -17.37
N LEU A 212 -17.55 -6.54 -17.15
CA LEU A 212 -18.83 -6.26 -17.79
C LEU A 212 -18.64 -5.67 -19.20
N SER A 213 -17.93 -6.41 -20.05
CA SER A 213 -17.84 -6.15 -21.49
C SER A 213 -18.84 -7.05 -22.25
N GLY A 214 -19.22 -6.63 -23.47
CA GLY A 214 -20.14 -7.41 -24.32
C GLY A 214 -19.53 -8.77 -24.73
N ALA A 215 -20.36 -9.70 -25.17
CA ALA A 215 -19.95 -11.08 -25.51
C ALA A 215 -18.79 -11.17 -26.51
N PHE A 216 -18.61 -10.14 -27.36
CA PHE A 216 -17.55 -10.04 -28.36
C PHE A 216 -16.57 -8.88 -28.10
N SER A 217 -16.59 -8.30 -26.90
CA SER A 217 -15.74 -7.17 -26.53
C SER A 217 -14.82 -7.55 -25.37
N SER A 218 -13.51 -7.43 -25.57
CA SER A 218 -12.48 -7.55 -24.53
C SER A 218 -12.07 -6.18 -23.97
N ILE A 219 -12.84 -5.12 -24.26
CA ILE A 219 -12.48 -3.75 -23.89
C ILE A 219 -12.62 -3.57 -22.37
N THR A 220 -11.49 -3.66 -21.69
CA THR A 220 -11.35 -3.48 -20.24
C THR A 220 -11.34 -2.00 -19.82
N ASN A 221 -10.92 -1.10 -20.71
CA ASN A 221 -10.92 0.34 -20.47
C ASN A 221 -12.29 0.96 -20.78
N PHE A 222 -12.69 1.99 -20.05
CA PHE A 222 -13.99 2.62 -20.27
C PHE A 222 -13.97 4.10 -19.90
N SER A 223 -14.76 4.90 -20.61
CA SER A 223 -15.02 6.29 -20.25
C SER A 223 -15.87 6.37 -18.98
N VAL A 224 -15.91 7.55 -18.35
CA VAL A 224 -16.76 7.81 -17.16
C VAL A 224 -18.24 7.50 -17.46
N LYS A 225 -18.75 7.89 -18.64
CA LYS A 225 -20.13 7.58 -19.05
C LYS A 225 -20.37 6.07 -19.11
N SER A 226 -19.42 5.32 -19.69
CA SER A 226 -19.50 3.86 -19.74
C SER A 226 -19.43 3.24 -18.34
N PHE A 227 -18.57 3.76 -17.45
CA PHE A 227 -18.51 3.31 -16.06
C PHE A 227 -19.85 3.48 -15.35
N MET A 228 -20.49 4.65 -15.46
CA MET A 228 -21.78 4.91 -14.82
C MET A 228 -22.87 3.94 -15.29
N LYS A 229 -22.96 3.67 -16.60
CA LYS A 229 -23.87 2.65 -17.15
C LYS A 229 -23.57 1.24 -16.62
N ARG A 230 -22.29 0.88 -16.47
CA ARG A 230 -21.88 -0.41 -15.88
C ARG A 230 -22.25 -0.48 -14.39
N CYS A 231 -22.11 0.61 -13.63
CA CYS A 231 -22.52 0.69 -12.23
C CYS A 231 -24.03 0.47 -12.04
N GLU A 232 -24.87 1.00 -12.93
CA GLU A 232 -26.32 0.72 -12.93
C GLU A 232 -26.60 -0.77 -13.10
N LYS A 233 -25.94 -1.42 -14.07
CA LYS A 233 -26.04 -2.87 -14.27
C LYS A 233 -25.57 -3.67 -13.05
N ILE A 234 -24.45 -3.28 -12.44
CA ILE A 234 -23.93 -3.91 -11.21
C ILE A 234 -24.95 -3.77 -10.07
N SER A 235 -25.55 -2.58 -9.91
CA SER A 235 -26.54 -2.31 -8.87
C SER A 235 -27.79 -3.19 -9.04
N ILE A 236 -28.32 -3.29 -10.26
CA ILE A 236 -29.45 -4.17 -10.58
C ILE A 236 -29.08 -5.63 -10.29
N ALA A 237 -27.92 -6.11 -10.76
CA ALA A 237 -27.47 -7.47 -10.52
C ALA A 237 -27.33 -7.79 -9.03
N ASN A 238 -26.76 -6.87 -8.24
CA ASN A 238 -26.65 -7.02 -6.78
C ASN A 238 -28.02 -7.02 -6.10
N SER A 239 -28.97 -6.22 -6.58
CA SER A 239 -30.35 -6.18 -6.07
C SER A 239 -31.11 -7.47 -6.35
N ILE A 240 -30.88 -8.11 -7.50
CA ILE A 240 -31.46 -9.42 -7.83
C ILE A 240 -30.84 -10.50 -6.94
N LYS A 241 -29.50 -10.49 -6.78
CA LYS A 241 -28.77 -11.43 -5.91
C LYS A 241 -29.24 -11.36 -4.46
N SER A 242 -29.44 -10.16 -3.90
CA SER A 242 -29.88 -10.01 -2.52
C SER A 242 -31.34 -10.46 -2.29
N ARG A 243 -32.22 -10.26 -3.29
CA ARG A 243 -33.62 -10.71 -3.23
C ARG A 243 -33.78 -12.23 -3.35
N GLY A 244 -32.93 -12.88 -4.15
CA GLY A 244 -32.91 -14.35 -4.30
C GLY A 244 -32.55 -15.10 -3.01
N SER A 245 -31.82 -14.45 -2.09
CA SER A 245 -31.47 -15.03 -0.78
C SER A 245 -32.57 -14.90 0.29
N GLN A 246 -33.60 -14.08 0.05
CA GLN A 246 -34.63 -13.73 1.05
C GLN A 246 -36.02 -14.32 0.76
N THR A 247 -36.24 -14.93 -0.40
CA THR A 247 -37.56 -15.43 -0.82
C THR A 247 -37.68 -16.93 -0.62
N GLY A 248 -38.54 -17.33 0.33
CA GLY A 248 -38.90 -18.72 0.57
C GLY A 248 -39.54 -19.38 -0.66
N GLN A 249 -39.25 -20.67 -0.83
CA GLN A 249 -39.71 -21.62 -1.87
C GLN A 249 -39.09 -21.55 -3.27
N TYR A 250 -38.48 -20.44 -3.73
CA TYR A 250 -37.73 -20.44 -4.99
C TYR A 250 -36.43 -19.62 -4.86
N SER A 251 -35.32 -20.29 -4.53
CA SER A 251 -34.02 -19.64 -4.46
C SER A 251 -33.40 -19.55 -5.86
N PHE A 252 -33.31 -18.33 -6.39
CA PHE A 252 -32.48 -18.08 -7.57
C PHE A 252 -31.01 -18.15 -7.17
N GLN A 253 -30.38 -19.31 -7.41
CA GLN A 253 -28.95 -19.49 -7.21
C GLN A 253 -28.21 -19.02 -8.46
N PHE A 254 -27.44 -17.93 -8.31
CA PHE A 254 -26.49 -17.55 -9.36
C PHE A 254 -25.35 -18.57 -9.39
N PRO A 255 -24.89 -19.00 -10.58
CA PRO A 255 -23.70 -19.82 -10.70
C PRO A 255 -22.53 -19.13 -9.99
N GLN A 256 -22.00 -19.77 -8.96
CA GLN A 256 -20.80 -19.32 -8.28
C GLN A 256 -19.61 -20.08 -8.85
N HIS A 257 -18.55 -19.36 -9.16
CA HIS A 257 -17.29 -19.99 -9.52
C HIS A 257 -16.77 -20.73 -8.27
N HIS A 258 -16.33 -21.99 -8.41
CA HIS A 258 -15.85 -22.85 -7.31
C HIS A 258 -14.74 -22.24 -6.43
N LYS A 259 -14.05 -21.20 -6.92
CA LYS A 259 -13.08 -20.40 -6.14
C LYS A 259 -13.73 -19.43 -5.15
N ASN A 260 -14.98 -19.03 -5.38
CA ASN A 260 -15.76 -18.14 -4.53
C ASN A 260 -16.55 -18.90 -3.45
N ASP A 261 -16.75 -20.22 -3.60
CA ASP A 261 -17.43 -21.07 -2.60
C ASP A 261 -16.66 -21.13 -1.26
N LYS A 262 -15.35 -20.87 -1.26
CA LYS A 262 -14.49 -21.03 -0.08
C LYS A 262 -14.45 -19.82 0.86
N GLU A 263 -15.09 -18.70 0.51
CA GLU A 263 -15.03 -17.46 1.30
C GLU A 263 -16.36 -17.07 1.95
N ALA A 264 -17.38 -17.93 1.91
CA ALA A 264 -18.59 -17.76 2.72
C ALA A 264 -18.36 -18.17 4.18
N TYR A 265 -17.28 -17.69 4.80
CA TYR A 265 -17.32 -17.56 6.24
C TYR A 265 -18.28 -16.42 6.54
N ASP A 266 -19.37 -16.77 7.19
CA ASP A 266 -20.33 -15.85 7.80
C ASP A 266 -19.64 -15.09 8.95
N TYR A 267 -18.68 -14.22 8.60
CA TYR A 267 -18.10 -13.21 9.49
C TYR A 267 -19.03 -12.01 9.59
N SER A 268 -20.35 -12.26 9.56
CA SER A 268 -21.29 -11.29 10.06
C SER A 268 -20.85 -10.92 11.47
N ILE A 269 -20.86 -9.63 11.74
CA ILE A 269 -20.56 -9.00 13.02
C ILE A 269 -21.42 -9.56 14.17
N ASN A 270 -22.39 -10.43 13.85
CA ASN A 270 -23.20 -11.26 14.74
C ASN A 270 -22.43 -11.98 15.87
N ASN A 271 -21.10 -12.16 15.75
CA ASN A 271 -20.28 -12.76 16.81
C ASN A 271 -19.72 -11.77 17.85
N ILE A 272 -19.69 -10.46 17.58
CA ILE A 272 -19.29 -9.44 18.59
C ILE A 272 -20.56 -8.77 19.11
N LYS A 273 -21.25 -9.44 20.03
CA LYS A 273 -22.48 -8.90 20.65
C LYS A 273 -22.18 -7.78 21.65
N GLU A 274 -21.03 -7.84 22.31
CA GLU A 274 -20.57 -6.83 23.28
C GLU A 274 -19.05 -6.70 23.24
N LEU A 275 -18.55 -5.46 23.37
CA LEU A 275 -17.12 -5.16 23.49
C LEU A 275 -16.77 -5.02 24.98
N ASN A 276 -16.12 -6.02 25.55
CA ASN A 276 -15.68 -6.02 26.95
C ASN A 276 -14.27 -5.43 27.09
N LEU A 277 -14.05 -4.24 26.55
CA LEU A 277 -12.75 -3.56 26.58
C LEU A 277 -12.86 -2.24 27.32
N THR A 278 -11.98 -1.99 28.30
CA THR A 278 -11.91 -0.72 29.03
C THR A 278 -10.73 0.14 28.54
N GLU A 279 -10.73 1.44 28.88
CA GLU A 279 -9.59 2.33 28.59
C GLU A 279 -8.28 1.80 29.24
N ASN A 280 -8.36 1.19 30.43
CA ASN A 280 -7.23 0.56 31.11
C ASN A 280 -6.70 -0.68 30.37
N ASP A 281 -7.59 -1.45 29.73
CA ASP A 281 -7.16 -2.63 28.94
C ASP A 281 -6.44 -2.18 27.67
N ILE A 282 -6.92 -1.13 27.02
CA ILE A 282 -6.24 -0.50 25.88
C ILE A 282 -4.84 -0.04 26.29
N GLU A 283 -4.71 0.63 27.43
CA GLU A 283 -3.41 1.08 27.94
C GLU A 283 -2.45 -0.11 28.20
N LYS A 284 -2.93 -1.17 28.85
CA LYS A 284 -2.13 -2.40 29.07
C LYS A 284 -1.69 -3.04 27.76
N ILE A 285 -2.57 -3.11 26.76
CA ILE A 285 -2.25 -3.66 25.44
C ILE A 285 -1.17 -2.82 24.75
N ILE A 286 -1.31 -1.49 24.77
CA ILE A 286 -0.33 -0.57 24.18
C ILE A 286 1.01 -0.66 24.91
N ASN A 287 1.01 -0.76 26.24
CA ASN A 287 2.24 -0.96 27.02
C ASN A 287 2.92 -2.30 26.68
N ARG A 288 2.15 -3.39 26.55
CA ARG A 288 2.69 -4.69 26.11
C ARG A 288 3.28 -4.62 24.71
N ALA A 289 2.63 -3.89 23.81
CA ALA A 289 3.13 -3.65 22.45
C ALA A 289 4.46 -2.87 22.46
N PHE A 290 4.60 -1.89 23.36
CA PHE A 290 5.87 -1.17 23.54
C PHE A 290 7.00 -2.07 24.07
N GLU A 291 6.72 -2.95 25.02
CA GLU A 291 7.69 -3.96 25.49
C GLU A 291 8.13 -4.90 24.35
N SER A 292 7.18 -5.31 23.51
CA SER A 292 7.47 -6.15 22.34
C SER A 292 8.31 -5.40 21.31
N ALA A 293 8.04 -4.11 21.09
CA ALA A 293 8.85 -3.28 20.22
C ALA A 293 10.29 -3.13 20.72
N LYS A 294 10.49 -3.00 22.05
CA LYS A 294 11.82 -3.00 22.67
C LYS A 294 12.58 -4.30 22.41
N HIS A 295 11.89 -5.44 22.43
CA HIS A 295 12.50 -6.72 22.08
C HIS A 295 13.03 -6.71 20.63
N TYR A 296 12.21 -6.31 19.66
CA TYR A 296 12.63 -6.27 18.25
C TYR A 296 13.81 -5.33 18.00
N VAL A 297 13.82 -4.13 18.58
CA VAL A 297 14.96 -3.21 18.39
C VAL A 297 16.23 -3.68 19.12
N ALA A 298 16.09 -4.48 20.17
CA ALA A 298 17.21 -5.12 20.83
C ALA A 298 17.81 -6.25 19.98
N MET A 299 17.00 -7.03 19.27
CA MET A 299 17.48 -8.08 18.35
C MET A 299 18.42 -7.53 17.26
N VAL A 300 18.23 -6.27 16.88
CA VAL A 300 19.04 -5.59 15.85
C VAL A 300 20.06 -4.61 16.44
N ASN A 301 20.34 -4.66 17.75
CA ASN A 301 21.34 -3.84 18.45
C ASN A 301 21.12 -2.32 18.43
N MET A 302 19.89 -1.84 18.26
CA MET A 302 19.60 -0.39 18.31
C MET A 302 19.59 0.18 19.73
N THR A 303 19.47 -0.68 20.75
CA THR A 303 19.21 -0.33 22.15
C THR A 303 20.23 0.62 22.76
N GLN A 304 21.53 0.41 22.52
CA GLN A 304 22.58 1.22 23.17
C GLN A 304 22.49 2.69 22.76
N LEU A 305 22.32 2.97 21.46
CA LEU A 305 22.19 4.33 20.95
C LEU A 305 20.90 4.98 21.46
N LEU A 306 19.78 4.26 21.43
CA LEU A 306 18.48 4.77 21.90
C LEU A 306 18.51 5.12 23.40
N LYS A 307 19.15 4.29 24.23
CA LYS A 307 19.36 4.58 25.65
C LYS A 307 20.25 5.80 25.85
N SER A 308 21.36 5.91 25.11
CA SER A 308 22.28 7.06 25.22
C SER A 308 21.63 8.41 24.86
N LYS A 309 20.57 8.38 24.04
CA LYS A 309 19.80 9.56 23.64
C LYS A 309 18.52 9.75 24.44
N ASN A 310 18.29 8.90 25.46
CA ASN A 310 17.14 8.94 26.35
C ASN A 310 15.80 8.79 25.61
N ILE A 311 15.71 7.88 24.63
CA ILE A 311 14.51 7.64 23.80
C ILE A 311 14.00 6.19 23.93
N TYR A 312 14.54 5.45 24.90
CA TYR A 312 14.17 4.04 25.13
C TYR A 312 12.96 3.88 26.07
N SER A 313 12.38 4.99 26.52
CA SER A 313 11.17 5.09 27.33
C SER A 313 9.98 5.53 26.48
N LEU A 314 8.76 5.17 26.89
CA LEU A 314 7.54 5.61 26.20
C LEU A 314 7.30 7.14 26.25
N PRO A 315 7.43 7.83 27.41
CA PRO A 315 7.21 9.28 27.48
C PRO A 315 8.20 10.06 26.62
N GLU A 316 9.48 9.69 26.68
CA GLU A 316 10.56 10.35 25.97
C GLU A 316 10.48 10.12 24.46
N LEU A 317 10.17 8.89 24.03
CA LEU A 317 9.88 8.60 22.62
C LEU A 317 8.69 9.43 22.12
N SER A 318 7.62 9.53 22.91
CA SER A 318 6.44 10.30 22.55
C SER A 318 6.76 11.79 22.42
N GLN A 319 7.57 12.34 23.34
CA GLN A 319 8.02 13.72 23.29
C GLN A 319 8.93 13.99 22.07
N PHE A 320 9.82 13.05 21.73
CA PHE A 320 10.64 13.13 20.52
C PHE A 320 9.76 13.19 19.26
N ILE A 321 8.81 12.26 19.10
CA ILE A 321 7.92 12.22 17.92
C ILE A 321 7.07 13.49 17.84
N LYS A 322 6.54 13.99 18.97
CA LYS A 322 5.79 15.25 19.03
C LYS A 322 6.63 16.44 18.56
N THR A 323 7.91 16.48 18.94
CA THR A 323 8.84 17.53 18.51
C THR A 323 9.14 17.44 17.00
N ILE A 324 9.33 16.24 16.46
CA ILE A 324 9.54 16.06 15.01
C ILE A 324 8.30 16.49 14.21
N LEU A 325 7.11 16.14 14.71
CA LEU A 325 5.84 16.53 14.10
C LEU A 325 5.65 18.04 14.11
N SER A 326 5.93 18.72 15.24
CA SER A 326 5.79 20.18 15.32
C SER A 326 6.73 20.93 14.39
N ILE A 327 7.98 20.44 14.24
CA ILE A 327 8.95 20.97 13.27
C ILE A 327 8.48 20.77 11.82
N SER A 328 7.76 19.67 11.56
CA SER A 328 7.27 19.36 10.21
C SER A 328 6.03 20.16 9.86
N SER A 329 5.14 20.43 10.85
CA SER A 329 3.93 21.21 10.66
C SER A 329 4.16 22.72 10.51
N SER A 330 5.30 23.24 10.98
CA SER A 330 5.65 24.66 10.83
C SER A 330 6.20 25.02 9.44
N LYS A 331 6.45 24.02 8.60
CA LYS A 331 6.81 24.25 7.19
C LYS A 331 5.55 24.51 6.40
N ILE A 332 5.40 25.75 5.93
CA ILE A 332 4.37 26.11 4.95
C ILE A 332 4.58 25.25 3.71
N VAL A 333 3.60 24.41 3.38
CA VAL A 333 3.57 23.64 2.14
C VAL A 333 3.18 24.61 1.02
N TYR A 334 4.17 25.16 0.34
CA TYR A 334 3.95 25.90 -0.89
C TYR A 334 3.72 24.89 -2.02
N TYR A 335 2.46 24.71 -2.42
CA TYR A 335 2.08 23.87 -3.57
C TYR A 335 2.52 24.45 -4.94
N THR A 336 3.25 25.57 -4.93
CA THR A 336 3.68 26.33 -6.12
C THR A 336 5.18 26.25 -6.40
N GLY A 337 5.96 25.55 -5.56
CA GLY A 337 7.38 25.33 -5.80
C GLY A 337 7.62 23.94 -6.35
N ASP A 338 8.42 23.84 -7.41
CA ASP A 338 9.03 22.61 -7.92
C ASP A 338 9.97 22.00 -6.85
N ASP A 339 9.40 21.51 -5.74
CA ASP A 339 10.12 20.70 -4.77
C ASP A 339 10.00 19.22 -5.19
N ASP A 340 10.71 18.89 -6.28
CA ASP A 340 10.95 17.54 -6.79
C ASP A 340 11.62 16.60 -5.76
N SER A 341 11.86 17.04 -4.52
CA SER A 341 12.44 16.22 -3.46
C SER A 341 11.42 15.37 -2.69
N ASN A 342 10.13 15.50 -3.02
CA ASN A 342 9.04 14.79 -2.34
C ASN A 342 8.18 13.92 -3.26
N TYR A 343 8.41 13.99 -4.58
CA TYR A 343 8.03 12.92 -5.49
C TYR A 343 9.17 11.92 -5.49
N ASP A 344 9.03 10.83 -4.73
CA ASP A 344 9.53 9.55 -5.22
C ASP A 344 8.81 9.37 -6.57
N SER A 345 9.46 9.79 -7.66
CA SER A 345 9.08 9.30 -8.98
C SER A 345 9.29 7.79 -8.87
N ASP A 346 8.16 7.13 -8.68
CA ASP A 346 8.00 5.68 -8.68
C ASP A 346 8.34 5.07 -10.06
N ASP A 347 8.90 5.86 -10.99
CA ASP A 347 9.43 5.44 -12.29
C ASP A 347 10.91 5.06 -12.13
N ASP A 348 11.14 3.91 -11.49
CA ASP A 348 12.42 3.22 -11.66
C ASP A 348 12.49 2.73 -13.12
N GLU A 349 13.37 3.35 -13.92
CA GLU A 349 13.79 2.82 -15.23
C GLU A 349 14.38 1.42 -15.02
N PHE A 350 13.56 0.39 -15.22
CA PHE A 350 14.08 -0.95 -15.48
C PHE A 350 14.57 -0.91 -16.93
N GLU A 351 15.89 -0.96 -17.12
CA GLU A 351 16.47 -1.27 -18.42
C GLU A 351 15.77 -2.52 -18.96
N ASP A 352 15.14 -2.37 -20.12
CA ASP A 352 14.57 -3.47 -20.91
C ASP A 352 15.74 -4.31 -21.43
N ASP A 353 16.23 -5.23 -20.60
CA ASP A 353 16.97 -6.39 -21.10
C ASP A 353 15.94 -7.34 -21.73
N ASP A 354 15.55 -6.98 -22.95
CA ASP A 354 14.89 -7.84 -23.93
C ASP A 354 15.94 -8.85 -24.43
N ASP A 355 16.06 -9.96 -23.71
CA ASP A 355 16.74 -11.15 -24.21
C ASP A 355 15.90 -12.40 -23.89
N GLY A 356 15.05 -12.74 -24.87
CA GLY A 356 14.85 -14.10 -25.35
C GLY A 356 14.38 -15.16 -24.35
N LEU A 357 13.07 -15.22 -24.11
CA LEU A 357 12.42 -16.50 -23.80
C LEU A 357 11.37 -16.80 -24.87
N ALA A 358 11.74 -17.75 -25.71
CA ALA A 358 11.03 -18.25 -26.86
C ALA A 358 9.59 -18.66 -26.53
N ALA A 359 8.74 -18.41 -27.52
CA ALA A 359 7.38 -18.90 -27.65
C ALA A 359 7.28 -20.39 -27.31
N PHE A 360 6.33 -20.73 -26.45
CA PHE A 360 5.70 -22.03 -26.45
C PHE A 360 4.33 -21.85 -27.09
N ASP A 361 4.25 -22.29 -28.34
CA ASP A 361 3.03 -22.59 -29.06
C ASP A 361 2.22 -23.63 -28.27
N ASP A 362 0.92 -23.40 -28.13
CA ASP A 362 -0.06 -24.48 -28.17
C ASP A 362 -1.21 -23.99 -29.07
N GLU A 363 -1.24 -24.59 -30.25
CA GLU A 363 -2.33 -24.54 -31.20
C GLU A 363 -3.56 -25.20 -30.57
N ASP A 364 -4.72 -24.54 -30.66
CA ASP A 364 -5.97 -25.24 -30.92
C ASP A 364 -6.91 -24.32 -31.69
N GLN A 365 -7.00 -24.61 -32.99
CA GLN A 365 -8.06 -24.15 -33.87
C GLN A 365 -9.37 -24.85 -33.49
N MET A 366 -10.52 -24.15 -33.61
CA MET A 366 -11.60 -24.54 -34.54
C MET A 366 -12.87 -23.70 -34.35
N LEU A 367 -13.27 -23.09 -35.47
CA LEU A 367 -14.63 -22.93 -36.04
C LEU A 367 -15.65 -21.93 -35.44
N SER A 368 -15.72 -20.80 -36.16
CA SER A 368 -16.89 -20.16 -36.78
C SER A 368 -18.30 -20.44 -36.21
N ASN A 369 -19.00 -19.36 -35.87
CA ASN A 369 -20.34 -19.10 -36.39
C ASN A 369 -20.54 -17.59 -36.54
N THR A 370 -20.65 -17.18 -37.80
CA THR A 370 -21.17 -15.90 -38.29
C THR A 370 -22.62 -15.72 -37.85
N PHE A 371 -22.90 -14.60 -37.18
CA PHE A 371 -24.23 -13.98 -37.17
C PHE A 371 -24.02 -12.47 -37.31
N ASP A 372 -24.35 -11.98 -38.49
CA ASP A 372 -24.50 -10.57 -38.82
C ASP A 372 -25.77 -10.05 -38.12
N GLU A 373 -25.63 -9.02 -37.28
CA GLU A 373 -26.68 -8.01 -37.09
C GLU A 373 -25.98 -6.65 -37.01
N ASP A 374 -26.30 -5.83 -38.01
CA ASP A 374 -25.85 -4.48 -38.26
C ASP A 374 -26.31 -3.48 -37.18
N GLU A 375 -25.70 -2.29 -37.24
CA GLU A 375 -26.07 -1.02 -36.57
C GLU A 375 -25.27 -0.64 -35.30
N GLU A 376 -24.14 0.05 -35.49
CA GLU A 376 -23.94 1.47 -35.13
C GLU A 376 -22.48 1.88 -35.48
N GLU A 377 -22.25 2.16 -36.77
CA GLU A 377 -21.03 2.81 -37.26
C GLU A 377 -21.05 4.31 -36.93
N GLU A 378 -20.60 4.71 -35.74
CA GLU A 378 -20.19 6.12 -35.52
C GLU A 378 -19.00 6.32 -34.55
N ASP A 379 -18.51 5.28 -33.87
CA ASP A 379 -17.45 5.43 -32.85
C ASP A 379 -16.02 5.03 -33.30
N ASN A 380 -15.85 4.49 -34.51
CA ASN A 380 -14.56 3.93 -34.96
C ASN A 380 -13.48 4.94 -35.38
N ILE A 381 -13.82 6.22 -35.62
CA ILE A 381 -12.83 7.23 -36.06
C ILE A 381 -11.98 7.74 -34.87
N THR A 382 -12.49 7.65 -33.64
CA THR A 382 -11.81 8.22 -32.45
C THR A 382 -10.84 7.25 -31.77
N ALA A 383 -10.97 5.94 -31.98
CA ALA A 383 -10.15 4.92 -31.33
C ALA A 383 -8.73 4.83 -31.92
N ASN A 384 -8.56 5.06 -33.23
CA ASN A 384 -7.27 4.98 -33.91
C ASN A 384 -6.34 6.18 -33.66
N TYR A 385 -6.84 7.29 -33.12
CA TYR A 385 -6.01 8.45 -32.77
C TYR A 385 -5.46 8.43 -31.34
N LEU A 386 -5.95 7.51 -30.49
CA LEU A 386 -5.54 7.40 -29.08
C LEU A 386 -4.48 6.33 -28.83
N SER A 387 -4.10 5.55 -29.84
CA SER A 387 -3.13 4.46 -29.71
C SER A 387 -1.65 4.87 -29.79
N ASN A 388 -1.33 6.14 -30.08
CA ASN A 388 0.05 6.57 -30.37
C ASN A 388 0.63 7.68 -29.45
N VAL A 389 0.05 7.93 -28.27
CA VAL A 389 0.66 8.89 -27.33
C VAL A 389 1.59 8.14 -26.38
N SER A 390 2.90 8.22 -26.63
CA SER A 390 3.92 7.72 -25.70
C SER A 390 3.82 8.45 -24.35
N ARG A 391 3.91 7.68 -23.27
CA ARG A 391 3.75 8.14 -21.87
C ARG A 391 4.83 9.12 -21.37
N GLN A 392 5.81 9.49 -22.19
CA GLN A 392 6.98 10.26 -21.76
C GLN A 392 6.70 11.75 -21.44
N ASN A 393 5.49 12.27 -21.67
CA ASN A 393 5.23 13.72 -21.57
C ASN A 393 4.06 14.14 -20.66
N PHE A 394 3.56 13.30 -19.76
CA PHE A 394 2.48 13.70 -18.85
C PHE A 394 2.99 14.52 -17.65
N LYS A 395 3.15 15.84 -17.82
CA LYS A 395 3.54 16.80 -16.77
C LYS A 395 2.32 17.44 -16.08
N GLY A 396 1.48 16.64 -15.43
CA GLY A 396 0.37 17.10 -14.58
C GLY A 396 -0.69 17.98 -15.26
N CYS A 397 -1.76 18.31 -14.53
CA CYS A 397 -2.82 19.18 -15.04
C CYS A 397 -2.41 20.65 -14.94
N ARG A 398 -2.13 21.29 -16.08
CA ARG A 398 -1.73 22.71 -16.16
C ARG A 398 -2.95 23.60 -16.35
N ILE A 399 -3.04 24.63 -15.51
CA ILE A 399 -4.08 25.66 -15.58
C ILE A 399 -3.44 26.93 -16.18
N PHE A 400 -4.08 27.50 -17.20
CA PHE A 400 -3.61 28.68 -17.92
C PHE A 400 -4.52 29.88 -17.68
N ASP A 401 -3.94 31.06 -17.46
CA ASP A 401 -4.70 32.30 -17.29
C ASP A 401 -5.11 32.93 -18.63
N LYS A 402 -4.35 32.65 -19.70
CA LYS A 402 -4.62 33.10 -21.08
C LYS A 402 -4.18 32.02 -22.05
N ILE A 403 -4.91 31.88 -23.15
CA ILE A 403 -4.61 30.96 -24.25
C ILE A 403 -4.70 31.70 -25.58
N ASP A 404 -4.02 31.17 -26.59
CA ASP A 404 -4.14 31.65 -27.96
C ASP A 404 -5.60 31.46 -28.45
N PRO A 405 -6.29 32.53 -28.91
CA PRO A 405 -7.65 32.45 -29.44
C PRO A 405 -7.84 31.39 -30.53
N GLN A 406 -6.80 31.10 -31.31
CA GLN A 406 -6.87 30.09 -32.37
C GLN A 406 -6.95 28.65 -31.85
N GLN A 407 -6.61 28.44 -30.57
CA GLN A 407 -6.58 27.12 -29.93
C GLN A 407 -7.69 26.90 -28.90
N ILE A 408 -8.66 27.80 -28.80
CA ILE A 408 -9.72 27.76 -27.76
C ILE A 408 -10.48 26.43 -27.70
N ASN A 409 -10.66 25.77 -28.85
CA ASN A 409 -11.35 24.48 -28.95
C ASN A 409 -10.61 23.33 -28.25
N LYS A 410 -9.32 23.49 -27.94
CA LYS A 410 -8.48 22.52 -27.23
C LYS A 410 -8.50 22.68 -25.71
N TYR A 411 -9.22 23.67 -25.18
CA TYR A 411 -9.24 23.97 -23.74
C TYR A 411 -10.67 23.97 -23.17
N PHE A 412 -10.80 23.60 -21.90
CA PHE A 412 -11.97 23.86 -21.08
C PHE A 412 -11.83 25.22 -20.41
N ARG A 413 -12.89 26.04 -20.47
CA ARG A 413 -12.99 27.29 -19.73
C ARG A 413 -13.58 27.01 -18.36
N ILE A 414 -12.89 27.39 -17.30
CA ILE A 414 -13.33 27.23 -15.91
C ILE A 414 -13.32 28.58 -15.19
N SER A 415 -14.17 28.73 -14.17
CA SER A 415 -14.20 29.91 -13.32
C SER A 415 -13.67 29.53 -11.93
N VAL A 416 -12.59 30.17 -11.50
CA VAL A 416 -11.99 29.99 -10.17
C VAL A 416 -11.85 31.36 -9.53
N ASP A 417 -12.49 31.58 -8.38
CA ASP A 417 -12.44 32.85 -7.63
C ASP A 417 -12.74 34.08 -8.49
N SER A 418 -13.79 34.00 -9.31
CA SER A 418 -14.22 35.05 -10.25
C SER A 418 -13.23 35.35 -11.39
N SER A 419 -12.16 34.56 -11.52
CA SER A 419 -11.22 34.62 -12.64
C SER A 419 -11.47 33.47 -13.63
N VAL A 420 -11.40 33.79 -14.92
CA VAL A 420 -11.53 32.78 -15.99
C VAL A 420 -10.17 32.13 -16.23
N LYS A 421 -10.11 30.80 -16.13
CA LYS A 421 -8.91 30.01 -16.42
C LYS A 421 -9.21 28.92 -17.46
N TYR A 422 -8.15 28.36 -18.04
CA TYR A 422 -8.24 27.39 -19.12
C TYR A 422 -7.45 26.12 -18.78
N ILE A 423 -8.04 24.95 -19.02
CA ILE A 423 -7.39 23.64 -18.84
C ILE A 423 -7.35 22.94 -20.19
N HIS A 424 -6.20 22.41 -20.60
CA HIS A 424 -6.10 21.70 -21.88
C HIS A 424 -6.88 20.38 -21.84
N LYS A 425 -7.71 20.12 -22.85
CA LYS A 425 -8.63 18.95 -22.88
C LYS A 425 -7.89 17.61 -22.80
N GLN A 426 -6.66 17.52 -23.34
CA GLN A 426 -5.85 16.30 -23.26
C GLN A 426 -5.20 16.06 -21.89
N LEU A 427 -5.15 17.05 -20.99
CA LEU A 427 -4.61 16.89 -19.63
C LEU A 427 -5.70 16.53 -18.61
N ALA A 428 -6.97 16.48 -19.04
CA ALA A 428 -8.13 16.23 -18.19
C ALA A 428 -8.64 14.78 -18.25
N CYS A 429 -7.85 13.84 -18.80
CA CYS A 429 -8.17 12.41 -18.87
C CYS A 429 -7.03 11.57 -18.30
#